data_AF-A0A143CAW2-F1
#
_entry.id   AF-A0A143CAW2-F1
#
_cell.length_a   1.000
_cell.length_b   1.000
_cell.length_c   1.000
_cell.angle_alpha   90.00
_cell.angle_beta   90.00
_cell.angle_gamma   90.00
#
_symmetry.space_group_name_H-M   'P 1'
#
loop_
_entity.id
_entity.type
_entity.pdbx_description
1 polymer ?
#
loop_
_entity_poly.entity_id
_entity_poly.type
_entity_poly.pdbx_seq_one_letter_code
_entity_poly.pdbx_strand_id
1 'polypeptide(L)'
;MTRPTTGAALLLLLATMGFVLLLFLVRGEWGPLRQTDEAVADGLNDAVADHGVVVKALQVVTDLGGSPALAWVTSVGVVWLLLRRQVRAALYVAVAAVGAWILISVVKALVGRLRPVVDEPLVASSGLSFPSGHALSSLVSYGVLLLVFLPAMNRTARRFATVVAVMVVVLVGVTRMALGVHYLSDVVAGWLLGAVWLAVTAVAFRHWPHDRLLGHPLPRGAQGGGMERSRVPSGLPVLGSAAGLRPVPERHHPVLPRPLVAAAELGVVWLLTLGTLYGLGLLAKDAGPGSGPASWDRSVVHDLAGAREARLDDIATGLQILGGTLGITAAVAVVGPLAVAVTRSWRPVALLGLALVGQVTLFLVTVALVARDRPDVPHLSSDLPPTASFPSGHVTATLALTACTAIIVFRATRHTGWRATSVVLAAVITTAVALERLYAGAHYPSDVLASLVLAGPWTAACWWITRPVPQARAAEQATTNPAGQRRTDPRQ
;
A
#
# COMPACT_ATOMS: atom_id res chain seq x y z
N MET A 1 -23.88 14.47 -3.12
CA MET A 1 -22.66 14.70 -2.34
C MET A 1 -22.92 14.34 -0.89
N THR A 2 -22.39 13.23 -0.38
CA THR A 2 -22.28 13.01 1.07
C THR A 2 -20.81 13.15 1.41
N ARG A 3 -20.44 14.21 2.12
CA ARG A 3 -19.11 14.32 2.73
C ARG A 3 -18.88 13.03 3.54
N PRO A 4 -17.67 12.43 3.56
CA PRO A 4 -17.39 11.42 4.56
C PRO A 4 -17.73 12.05 5.91
N THR A 5 -18.72 11.47 6.58
CA THR A 5 -19.13 11.89 7.92
C THR A 5 -17.87 11.90 8.76
N THR A 6 -17.57 13.00 9.44
CA THR A 6 -16.40 13.18 10.31
C THR A 6 -16.10 11.95 11.19
N GLY A 7 -17.14 11.22 11.60
CA GLY A 7 -17.02 9.94 12.30
C GLY A 7 -16.29 8.81 11.55
N ALA A 8 -16.43 8.66 10.23
CA ALA A 8 -15.76 7.60 9.47
C ALA A 8 -14.24 7.85 9.35
N ALA A 9 -13.86 9.11 9.18
CA ALA A 9 -12.45 9.52 9.18
C ALA A 9 -11.83 9.36 10.58
N LEU A 10 -12.59 9.70 11.63
CA LEU A 10 -12.17 9.48 13.02
C LEU A 10 -11.99 7.99 13.34
N LEU A 11 -12.93 7.13 12.95
CA LEU A 11 -12.82 5.67 13.15
C LEU A 11 -11.60 5.10 12.41
N LEU A 12 -11.33 5.56 11.19
CA LEU A 12 -10.14 5.14 10.44
C LEU A 12 -8.85 5.58 11.13
N LEU A 13 -8.81 6.81 11.64
CA LEU A 13 -7.68 7.34 12.40
C LEU A 13 -7.46 6.55 13.69
N LEU A 14 -8.53 6.28 14.45
CA LEU A 14 -8.48 5.48 15.68
C LEU A 14 -8.01 4.06 15.39
N ALA A 15 -8.49 3.43 14.32
CA ALA A 15 -8.06 2.09 13.93
C ALA A 15 -6.56 2.06 13.55
N THR A 16 -6.11 3.08 12.80
CA THR A 16 -4.69 3.22 12.45
C THR A 16 -3.83 3.45 13.69
N MET A 17 -4.25 4.34 14.58
CA MET A 17 -3.53 4.66 15.82
C MET A 17 -3.49 3.46 16.77
N GLY A 18 -4.59 2.72 16.89
CA GLY A 18 -4.66 1.49 17.66
C GLY A 18 -3.75 0.39 17.11
N PHE A 19 -3.70 0.22 15.78
CA PHE A 19 -2.79 -0.73 15.15
C PHE A 19 -1.32 -0.35 15.40
N VAL A 20 -0.98 0.93 15.22
CA VAL A 20 0.39 1.44 15.45
C VAL A 20 0.78 1.31 16.92
N LEU A 21 -0.13 1.62 17.85
CA LEU A 21 0.11 1.43 19.29
C LEU A 21 0.40 -0.04 19.60
N LEU A 22 -0.43 -0.98 19.13
CA LEU A 22 -0.20 -2.41 19.34
C LEU A 22 1.13 -2.86 18.73
N LEU A 23 1.46 -2.39 17.53
CA LEU A 23 2.74 -2.68 16.88
C LEU A 23 3.93 -2.29 17.79
N PHE A 24 3.91 -1.09 18.36
CA PHE A 24 4.96 -0.62 19.26
C PHE A 24 4.98 -1.40 20.58
N LEU A 25 3.83 -1.65 21.19
CA LEU A 25 3.75 -2.38 22.46
C LEU A 25 4.23 -3.83 22.33
N VAL A 26 3.87 -4.50 21.23
CA VAL A 26 4.31 -5.86 20.92
C VAL A 26 5.81 -5.90 20.65
N ARG A 27 6.32 -4.98 19.82
CA ARG A 27 7.74 -4.99 19.45
C ARG A 27 8.67 -4.54 20.58
N GLY A 28 8.17 -3.68 21.46
CA GLY A 28 8.85 -3.24 22.69
C GLY A 28 8.65 -4.18 23.88
N GLU A 29 8.04 -5.36 23.67
CA GLU A 29 7.83 -6.40 24.68
C GLU A 29 7.23 -5.87 26.00
N TRP A 30 6.24 -4.97 25.90
CA TRP A 30 5.65 -4.33 27.07
C TRP A 30 4.99 -5.37 27.98
N GLY A 31 5.55 -5.55 29.19
CA GLY A 31 5.20 -6.62 30.12
C GLY A 31 3.70 -6.83 30.36
N PRO A 32 2.90 -5.78 30.63
CA PRO A 32 1.46 -5.91 30.84
C PRO A 32 0.70 -6.49 29.63
N LEU A 33 1.07 -6.09 28.41
CA LEU A 33 0.46 -6.64 27.19
C LEU A 33 0.86 -8.10 27.00
N ARG A 34 2.14 -8.42 27.21
CA ARG A 34 2.65 -9.80 27.10
C ARG A 34 1.95 -10.75 28.08
N GLN A 35 1.83 -10.35 29.34
CA GLN A 35 1.13 -11.13 30.37
C GLN A 35 -0.35 -11.34 30.03
N THR A 36 -1.02 -10.30 29.51
CA THR A 36 -2.42 -10.41 29.10
C THR A 36 -2.57 -11.35 27.90
N ASP A 37 -1.67 -11.25 26.92
CA ASP A 37 -1.64 -12.11 25.74
C ASP A 37 -1.43 -13.58 26.11
N GLU A 38 -0.47 -13.87 27.00
CA GLU A 38 -0.19 -15.21 27.53
C GLU A 38 -1.40 -15.76 28.31
N ALA A 39 -1.91 -15.01 29.29
CA ALA A 39 -3.05 -15.44 30.11
C ALA A 39 -4.32 -15.75 29.29
N VAL A 40 -4.58 -14.97 28.23
CA VAL A 40 -5.73 -15.21 27.35
C VAL A 40 -5.48 -16.42 26.44
N ALA A 41 -4.27 -16.59 25.92
CA ALA A 41 -3.92 -17.72 25.07
C ALA A 41 -4.01 -19.04 25.85
N ASP A 42 -3.40 -19.10 27.03
CA ASP A 42 -3.38 -20.29 27.88
C ASP A 42 -4.79 -20.65 28.34
N GLY A 43 -5.53 -19.68 28.91
CA GLY A 43 -6.88 -19.94 29.40
C GLY A 43 -7.88 -20.40 28.33
N LEU A 44 -7.73 -19.93 27.08
CA LEU A 44 -8.57 -20.40 25.97
C LEU A 44 -8.11 -21.75 25.42
N ASN A 45 -6.81 -22.04 25.44
CA ASN A 45 -6.27 -23.33 24.98
C ASN A 45 -6.64 -24.44 25.96
N ASP A 46 -6.42 -24.23 27.26
CA ASP A 46 -6.75 -25.18 28.34
C ASP A 46 -8.24 -25.54 28.34
N ALA A 47 -9.11 -24.57 28.09
CA ALA A 47 -10.55 -24.79 28.05
C ALA A 47 -10.99 -25.75 26.92
N VAL A 48 -10.15 -25.96 25.90
CA VAL A 48 -10.52 -26.69 24.68
C VAL A 48 -9.64 -27.91 24.42
N ALA A 49 -8.41 -27.95 24.90
CA ALA A 49 -7.42 -28.99 24.61
C ALA A 49 -7.95 -30.41 24.86
N ASP A 50 -8.64 -30.63 25.98
CA ASP A 50 -9.18 -31.94 26.36
C ASP A 50 -10.39 -32.41 25.52
N HIS A 51 -10.96 -31.53 24.69
CA HIS A 51 -12.21 -31.78 23.99
C HIS A 51 -12.01 -31.91 22.48
N GLY A 52 -11.56 -33.08 22.01
CA GLY A 52 -11.25 -33.31 20.59
C GLY A 52 -12.38 -33.00 19.59
N VAL A 53 -13.66 -33.11 19.99
CA VAL A 53 -14.80 -32.69 19.14
C VAL A 53 -14.87 -31.17 19.00
N VAL A 54 -14.62 -30.44 20.09
CA VAL A 54 -14.59 -28.96 20.10
C VAL A 54 -13.40 -28.49 19.27
N VAL A 55 -12.22 -29.10 19.43
CA VAL A 55 -11.03 -28.79 18.61
C VAL A 55 -11.34 -28.93 17.11
N LYS A 56 -11.95 -30.05 16.70
CA LYS A 56 -12.35 -30.25 15.29
C LYS A 56 -13.37 -29.20 14.82
N ALA A 57 -14.34 -28.85 15.65
CA ALA A 57 -15.30 -27.79 15.32
C ALA A 57 -14.61 -26.43 15.15
N LEU A 58 -13.67 -26.08 16.02
CA LEU A 58 -12.88 -24.86 15.90
C LEU A 58 -11.98 -24.87 14.66
N GLN A 59 -11.43 -26.03 14.28
CA GLN A 59 -10.66 -26.21 13.04
C GLN A 59 -11.53 -25.90 11.81
N VAL A 60 -12.74 -26.45 11.73
CA VAL A 60 -13.69 -26.16 10.65
C VAL A 60 -14.05 -24.68 10.59
N VAL A 61 -14.27 -24.03 11.75
CA VAL A 61 -14.59 -22.61 11.81
C VAL A 61 -13.38 -21.74 11.42
N THR A 62 -12.17 -22.07 11.86
CA THR A 62 -10.98 -21.30 11.46
C THR A 62 -10.68 -21.47 9.97
N ASP A 63 -11.00 -22.61 9.36
CA ASP A 63 -10.75 -22.86 7.94
C ASP A 63 -11.52 -21.87 7.05
N LEU A 64 -12.65 -21.34 7.51
CA LEU A 64 -13.36 -20.24 6.84
C LEU A 64 -12.49 -18.99 6.67
N GLY A 65 -11.59 -18.72 7.63
CA GLY A 65 -10.60 -17.66 7.56
C GLY A 65 -9.28 -18.05 6.88
N GLY A 66 -9.16 -19.32 6.47
CA GLY A 66 -7.94 -19.86 5.87
C GLY A 66 -7.71 -19.36 4.45
N SER A 67 -6.44 -19.28 4.05
CA SER A 67 -6.04 -18.82 2.71
C SER A 67 -6.76 -19.56 1.56
N PRO A 68 -6.94 -20.90 1.59
CA PRO A 68 -7.64 -21.62 0.52
C PRO A 68 -9.12 -21.23 0.42
N ALA A 69 -9.84 -21.19 1.54
CA ALA A 69 -11.27 -20.85 1.57
C ALA A 69 -11.52 -19.41 1.10
N LEU A 70 -10.70 -18.47 1.57
CA LEU A 70 -10.81 -17.06 1.19
C LEU A 70 -10.40 -16.80 -0.26
N ALA A 71 -9.35 -17.48 -0.75
CA ALA A 71 -8.97 -17.41 -2.16
C ALA A 71 -10.10 -17.95 -3.05
N TRP A 72 -10.74 -19.05 -2.66
CA TRP A 72 -11.86 -19.63 -3.38
C TRP A 72 -13.07 -18.69 -3.42
N VAL A 73 -13.55 -18.20 -2.27
CA VAL A 73 -14.75 -17.34 -2.21
C VAL A 73 -14.55 -16.00 -2.94
N THR A 74 -13.36 -15.39 -2.83
CA THR A 74 -13.05 -14.14 -3.53
C THR A 74 -12.89 -14.37 -5.03
N SER A 75 -12.28 -15.47 -5.47
CA SER A 75 -12.16 -15.83 -6.89
C SER A 75 -13.53 -16.09 -7.52
N VAL A 76 -14.40 -16.84 -6.85
CA VAL A 76 -15.79 -17.05 -7.29
C VAL A 76 -16.51 -15.72 -7.42
N GLY A 77 -16.37 -14.82 -6.44
CA GLY A 77 -16.92 -13.46 -6.50
C GLY A 77 -16.41 -12.66 -7.69
N VAL A 78 -15.08 -12.66 -7.93
CA VAL A 78 -14.44 -12.00 -9.07
C VAL A 78 -14.96 -12.55 -10.40
N VAL A 79 -14.95 -13.88 -10.58
CA VAL A 79 -15.44 -14.54 -11.81
C VAL A 79 -16.91 -14.20 -12.04
N TRP A 80 -17.76 -14.29 -11.01
CA TRP A 80 -19.16 -13.91 -11.13
C TRP A 80 -19.34 -12.45 -11.54
N LEU A 81 -18.59 -11.51 -10.95
CA LEU A 81 -18.63 -10.10 -11.32
C LEU A 81 -18.17 -9.87 -12.76
N LEU A 82 -17.14 -10.60 -13.22
CA LEU A 82 -16.67 -10.55 -14.61
C LEU A 82 -17.72 -11.10 -15.59
N LEU A 83 -18.38 -12.22 -15.26
CA LEU A 83 -19.48 -12.78 -16.05
C LEU A 83 -20.65 -11.79 -16.15
N ARG A 84 -20.90 -11.01 -15.09
CA ARG A 84 -21.88 -9.91 -15.06
C ARG A 84 -21.37 -8.61 -15.68
N ARG A 85 -20.19 -8.63 -16.31
CA ARG A 85 -19.49 -7.49 -16.94
C ARG A 85 -19.22 -6.32 -15.99
N GLN A 86 -19.19 -6.57 -14.68
CA GLN A 86 -18.88 -5.59 -13.64
C GLN A 86 -17.38 -5.54 -13.33
N VAL A 87 -16.57 -5.25 -14.35
CA VAL A 87 -15.09 -5.32 -14.27
C VAL A 87 -14.52 -4.48 -13.12
N ARG A 88 -15.09 -3.31 -12.84
CA ARG A 88 -14.61 -2.47 -11.73
C ARG A 88 -14.80 -3.12 -10.36
N ALA A 89 -15.98 -3.70 -10.12
CA ALA A 89 -16.26 -4.38 -8.87
C ALA A 89 -15.38 -5.62 -8.71
N ALA A 90 -15.15 -6.37 -9.81
CA ALA A 90 -14.23 -7.49 -9.84
C ALA A 90 -12.79 -7.07 -9.48
N LEU A 91 -12.29 -5.99 -10.09
CA LEU A 91 -10.98 -5.43 -9.77
C LEU A 91 -10.87 -4.97 -8.31
N TYR A 92 -11.93 -4.37 -7.76
CA TYR A 92 -11.95 -3.97 -6.35
C TYR A 92 -11.80 -5.16 -5.40
N VAL A 93 -12.56 -6.24 -5.61
CA VAL A 93 -12.44 -7.47 -4.83
C VAL A 93 -11.02 -8.05 -4.93
N ALA A 94 -10.48 -8.14 -6.16
CA ALA A 94 -9.14 -8.67 -6.39
C ALA A 94 -8.05 -7.83 -5.69
N VAL A 95 -8.08 -6.50 -5.85
CA VAL A 95 -7.09 -5.60 -5.23
C VAL A 95 -7.18 -5.64 -3.70
N ALA A 96 -8.39 -5.68 -3.14
CA ALA A 96 -8.56 -5.76 -1.69
C ALA A 96 -7.98 -7.07 -1.14
N ALA A 97 -8.30 -8.21 -1.76
CA ALA A 97 -7.85 -9.53 -1.31
C ALA A 97 -6.33 -9.73 -1.48
N VAL A 98 -5.79 -9.43 -2.66
CA VAL A 98 -4.34 -9.54 -2.93
C VAL A 98 -3.56 -8.57 -2.05
N GLY A 99 -4.04 -7.34 -1.89
CA GLY A 99 -3.39 -6.36 -1.03
C GLY A 99 -3.38 -6.76 0.45
N ALA A 100 -4.44 -7.42 0.93
CA ALA A 100 -4.45 -7.99 2.29
C ALA A 100 -3.38 -9.07 2.47
N TRP A 101 -3.24 -9.99 1.49
CA TRP A 101 -2.20 -11.03 1.52
C TRP A 101 -0.79 -10.45 1.53
N ILE A 102 -0.52 -9.44 0.69
CA ILE A 102 0.76 -8.72 0.68
C ILE A 102 0.97 -8.06 2.05
N LEU A 103 -0.01 -7.32 2.55
CA LEU A 103 0.09 -6.58 3.80
C LEU A 103 0.39 -7.51 5.00
N ILE A 104 -0.27 -8.67 5.07
CA ILE A 104 0.03 -9.70 6.08
C ILE A 104 1.48 -10.15 5.97
N SER A 105 1.92 -10.54 4.77
CA SER A 105 3.25 -11.09 4.53
C SER A 105 4.34 -10.08 4.93
N VAL A 106 4.10 -8.82 4.58
CA VAL A 106 4.97 -7.70 4.90
C VAL A 106 5.01 -7.47 6.41
N VAL A 107 3.88 -7.20 7.08
CA VAL A 107 3.91 -6.91 8.51
C VAL A 107 4.46 -8.09 9.32
N LYS A 108 4.15 -9.33 8.95
CA LYS A 108 4.75 -10.51 9.59
C LYS A 108 6.26 -10.49 9.51
N ALA A 109 6.81 -10.42 8.30
CA ALA A 109 8.27 -10.40 8.09
C ALA A 109 8.95 -9.24 8.85
N LEU A 110 8.25 -8.13 9.03
CA LEU A 110 8.80 -6.95 9.67
C LEU A 110 8.75 -7.00 11.21
N VAL A 111 7.73 -7.64 11.79
CA VAL A 111 7.57 -7.69 13.25
C VAL A 111 8.34 -8.84 13.86
N GLY A 112 8.44 -9.99 13.18
CA GLY A 112 9.27 -11.09 13.66
C GLY A 112 8.76 -11.77 14.94
N ARG A 113 7.51 -11.50 15.37
CA ARG A 113 6.98 -12.04 16.63
C ARG A 113 6.82 -13.56 16.55
N LEU A 114 7.33 -14.25 17.56
CA LEU A 114 7.15 -15.69 17.75
C LEU A 114 5.70 -16.01 18.17
N ARG A 115 5.26 -17.23 17.86
CA ARG A 115 3.92 -17.72 18.25
C ARG A 115 3.82 -18.02 19.75
N PRO A 116 2.60 -18.12 20.30
CA PRO A 116 2.40 -18.64 21.64
C PRO A 116 3.07 -20.00 21.82
N VAL A 117 3.72 -20.19 22.97
CA VAL A 117 4.17 -21.50 23.44
C VAL A 117 3.12 -21.96 24.42
N VAL A 118 2.23 -22.84 23.98
CA VAL A 118 1.20 -23.47 24.81
C VAL A 118 1.56 -24.93 25.07
N ASP A 119 1.06 -25.50 26.17
CA ASP A 119 1.38 -26.86 26.60
C ASP A 119 0.97 -27.92 25.55
N GLU A 120 -0.15 -27.71 24.85
CA GLU A 120 -0.60 -28.57 23.75
C GLU A 120 -0.81 -27.81 22.42
N PRO A 121 0.18 -27.81 21.50
CA PRO A 121 0.03 -27.20 20.19
C PRO A 121 -0.97 -27.97 19.31
N LEU A 122 -2.21 -27.49 19.23
CA LEU A 122 -3.31 -28.16 18.52
C LEU A 122 -3.23 -28.08 16.98
N VAL A 123 -2.37 -27.21 16.43
CA VAL A 123 -2.11 -27.07 14.99
C VAL A 123 -0.64 -26.74 14.73
N ALA A 124 0.06 -27.58 13.97
CA ALA A 124 1.39 -27.27 13.46
C ALA A 124 1.30 -26.12 12.46
N SER A 125 1.69 -24.91 12.87
CA SER A 125 1.81 -23.78 11.95
C SER A 125 3.19 -23.14 12.07
N SER A 126 3.98 -23.26 11.02
CA SER A 126 5.27 -22.59 10.90
C SER A 126 5.07 -21.08 10.70
N GLY A 127 6.06 -20.28 11.10
CA GLY A 127 6.13 -18.84 10.82
C GLY A 127 5.63 -17.91 11.94
N LEU A 128 5.61 -16.62 11.63
CA LEU A 128 5.45 -15.50 12.57
C LEU A 128 3.98 -15.26 12.99
N SER A 129 3.77 -14.73 14.20
CA SER A 129 2.44 -14.60 14.83
C SER A 129 1.74 -13.27 14.50
N PHE A 130 2.43 -12.14 14.63
CA PHE A 130 1.83 -10.82 14.48
C PHE A 130 1.91 -10.27 13.05
N PRO A 131 0.83 -9.71 12.47
CA PRO A 131 -0.56 -9.80 12.91
C PRO A 131 -1.19 -11.13 12.48
N SER A 132 -2.34 -11.47 13.06
CA SER A 132 -3.09 -12.66 12.67
C SER A 132 -3.56 -12.56 11.21
N GLY A 133 -3.03 -13.45 10.37
CA GLY A 133 -3.36 -13.50 8.95
C GLY A 133 -4.84 -13.82 8.72
N HIS A 134 -5.39 -14.81 9.44
CA HIS A 134 -6.79 -15.22 9.32
C HIS A 134 -7.74 -14.09 9.76
N ALA A 135 -7.41 -13.34 10.80
CA ALA A 135 -8.21 -12.22 11.27
C ALA A 135 -8.27 -11.09 10.22
N LEU A 136 -7.12 -10.73 9.64
CA LEU A 136 -7.03 -9.69 8.63
C LEU A 136 -7.71 -10.12 7.32
N SER A 137 -7.36 -11.29 6.80
CA SER A 137 -7.85 -11.79 5.51
C SER A 137 -9.36 -12.05 5.52
N SER A 138 -9.91 -12.60 6.61
CA SER A 138 -11.36 -12.82 6.75
C SER A 138 -12.12 -11.50 6.76
N LEU A 139 -11.66 -10.51 7.53
CA LEU A 139 -12.29 -9.19 7.58
C LEU A 139 -12.29 -8.52 6.22
N VAL A 140 -11.15 -8.51 5.52
CA VAL A 140 -11.05 -7.88 4.20
C VAL A 140 -11.88 -8.63 3.15
N SER A 141 -11.81 -9.96 3.11
CA SER A 141 -12.46 -10.77 2.07
C SER A 141 -13.99 -10.78 2.22
N TYR A 142 -14.50 -11.05 3.43
CA TYR A 142 -15.94 -10.99 3.67
C TYR A 142 -16.46 -9.55 3.61
N GLY A 143 -15.68 -8.58 4.10
CA GLY A 143 -16.03 -7.18 4.05
C GLY A 143 -16.12 -6.63 2.63
N VAL A 144 -15.15 -6.93 1.75
CA VAL A 144 -15.17 -6.44 0.36
C VAL A 144 -16.32 -7.05 -0.43
N LEU A 145 -16.60 -8.34 -0.26
CA LEU A 145 -17.73 -9.00 -0.88
C LEU A 145 -19.04 -8.38 -0.38
N LEU A 146 -19.21 -8.21 0.94
CA LEU A 146 -20.37 -7.53 1.50
C LEU A 146 -20.53 -6.14 0.87
N LEU A 147 -19.48 -5.31 0.83
CA LEU A 147 -19.53 -3.96 0.26
C LEU A 147 -19.96 -3.93 -1.21
N VAL A 148 -19.53 -4.90 -2.01
CA VAL A 148 -19.88 -5.00 -3.44
C VAL A 148 -21.32 -5.47 -3.63
N PHE A 149 -21.80 -6.42 -2.83
CA PHE A 149 -23.14 -6.98 -2.96
C PHE A 149 -24.22 -6.20 -2.20
N LEU A 150 -23.85 -5.33 -1.26
CA LEU A 150 -24.74 -4.46 -0.49
C LEU A 150 -25.80 -3.72 -1.33
N PRO A 151 -25.49 -3.12 -2.49
CA PRO A 151 -26.46 -2.41 -3.32
C PRO A 151 -27.56 -3.32 -3.92
N ALA A 152 -27.32 -4.63 -4.02
CA ALA A 152 -28.26 -5.60 -4.58
C ALA A 152 -29.21 -6.20 -3.52
N MET A 153 -29.00 -5.90 -2.24
CA MET A 153 -29.73 -6.49 -1.12
C MET A 153 -30.84 -5.58 -0.59
N ASN A 154 -31.97 -6.16 -0.19
CA ASN A 154 -32.99 -5.46 0.58
C ASN A 154 -32.50 -5.18 2.03
N ARG A 155 -33.25 -4.37 2.81
CA ARG A 155 -32.82 -3.95 4.16
C ARG A 155 -32.59 -5.13 5.11
N THR A 156 -33.42 -6.17 5.04
CA THR A 156 -33.34 -7.35 5.91
C THR A 156 -32.15 -8.23 5.54
N ALA A 157 -32.01 -8.57 4.26
CA ALA A 157 -30.89 -9.33 3.73
C ALA A 157 -29.55 -8.64 4.03
N ARG A 158 -29.50 -7.31 3.88
CA ARG A 158 -28.32 -6.51 4.25
C ARG A 158 -27.96 -6.65 5.73
N ARG A 159 -28.94 -6.51 6.63
CA ARG A 159 -28.71 -6.65 8.08
C ARG A 159 -28.21 -8.05 8.40
N PHE A 160 -28.89 -9.06 7.88
CA PHE A 160 -28.52 -10.47 8.06
C PHE A 160 -27.09 -10.75 7.55
N ALA A 161 -26.77 -10.38 6.31
CA ALA A 161 -25.44 -10.57 5.73
C ALA A 161 -24.34 -9.85 6.52
N THR A 162 -24.63 -8.65 7.04
CA THR A 162 -23.69 -7.91 7.89
C THR A 162 -23.45 -8.63 9.22
N VAL A 163 -24.52 -9.11 9.88
CA VAL A 163 -24.39 -9.86 11.13
C VAL A 163 -23.61 -11.16 10.92
N VAL A 164 -23.92 -11.91 9.87
CA VAL A 164 -23.21 -13.15 9.54
C VAL A 164 -21.74 -12.88 9.24
N ALA A 165 -21.41 -11.86 8.44
CA ALA A 165 -20.02 -11.52 8.13
C ALA A 165 -19.24 -11.14 9.39
N VAL A 166 -19.82 -10.30 10.26
CA VAL A 166 -19.18 -9.92 11.53
C VAL A 166 -19.00 -11.14 12.43
N MET A 167 -20.02 -11.98 12.55
CA MET A 167 -19.97 -13.20 13.37
C MET A 167 -18.85 -14.14 12.89
N VAL A 168 -18.74 -14.39 11.58
CA VAL A 168 -17.67 -15.23 11.02
C VAL A 168 -16.29 -14.63 11.30
N VAL A 169 -16.10 -13.32 11.09
CA VAL A 169 -14.80 -12.65 11.36
C VAL A 169 -14.40 -12.74 12.84
N VAL A 170 -15.36 -12.56 13.75
CA VAL A 170 -15.13 -12.68 15.20
C VAL A 170 -14.81 -14.11 15.58
N LEU A 171 -15.60 -15.09 15.12
CA LEU A 171 -15.39 -16.50 15.41
C LEU A 171 -14.04 -17.00 14.88
N VAL A 172 -13.67 -16.61 13.65
CA VAL A 172 -12.34 -16.90 13.10
C VAL A 172 -11.26 -16.34 14.03
N GLY A 173 -11.36 -15.09 14.50
CA GLY A 173 -10.38 -14.55 15.45
C GLY A 173 -10.29 -15.33 16.75
N VAL A 174 -11.43 -15.70 17.34
CA VAL A 174 -11.50 -16.47 18.59
C VAL A 174 -10.87 -17.85 18.43
N THR A 175 -11.17 -18.56 17.33
CA THR A 175 -10.58 -19.87 17.06
C THR A 175 -9.06 -19.83 16.98
N ARG A 176 -8.45 -18.72 16.49
CA ARG A 176 -6.98 -18.59 16.44
C ARG A 176 -6.34 -18.49 17.82
N MET A 177 -7.04 -17.91 18.77
CA MET A 177 -6.57 -17.83 20.17
C MET A 177 -6.75 -19.17 20.86
N ALA A 178 -7.93 -19.78 20.75
CA ALA A 178 -8.22 -21.08 21.35
C ALA A 178 -7.34 -22.23 20.82
N LEU A 179 -6.97 -22.20 19.54
CA LEU A 179 -6.05 -23.18 18.96
C LEU A 179 -4.56 -22.92 19.31
N GLY A 180 -4.26 -21.91 20.14
CA GLY A 180 -2.90 -21.64 20.64
C GLY A 180 -1.94 -21.09 19.59
N VAL A 181 -2.43 -20.56 18.47
CA VAL A 181 -1.59 -20.18 17.31
C VAL A 181 -1.36 -18.67 17.16
N HIS A 182 -2.12 -17.85 17.89
CA HIS A 182 -2.03 -16.39 17.89
C HIS A 182 -2.43 -15.81 19.25
N TYR A 183 -1.78 -14.72 19.64
CA TYR A 183 -2.15 -13.93 20.81
C TYR A 183 -3.36 -13.01 20.54
N LEU A 184 -3.99 -12.52 21.60
CA LEU A 184 -5.11 -11.56 21.50
C LEU A 184 -4.71 -10.32 20.69
N SER A 185 -3.56 -9.74 20.99
CA SER A 185 -3.06 -8.57 20.28
C SER A 185 -2.79 -8.82 18.79
N ASP A 186 -2.41 -10.04 18.39
CA ASP A 186 -2.24 -10.40 16.98
C ASP A 186 -3.57 -10.35 16.22
N VAL A 187 -4.65 -10.84 16.86
CA VAL A 187 -6.01 -10.88 16.29
C VAL A 187 -6.57 -9.47 16.19
N VAL A 188 -6.48 -8.68 17.27
CA VAL A 188 -6.94 -7.28 17.28
C VAL A 188 -6.18 -6.45 16.24
N ALA A 189 -4.85 -6.59 16.16
CA ALA A 189 -4.06 -5.90 15.16
C ALA A 189 -4.43 -6.31 13.73
N GLY A 190 -4.71 -7.61 13.50
CA GLY A 190 -5.22 -8.11 12.23
C GLY A 190 -6.55 -7.46 11.82
N TRP A 191 -7.50 -7.34 12.76
CA TRP A 191 -8.77 -6.66 12.50
C TRP A 191 -8.60 -5.16 12.25
N LEU A 192 -7.79 -4.46 13.04
CA LEU A 192 -7.55 -3.03 12.86
C LEU A 192 -6.90 -2.74 11.51
N LEU A 193 -5.84 -3.47 11.15
CA LEU A 193 -5.16 -3.31 9.88
C LEU A 193 -6.06 -3.69 8.69
N GLY A 194 -6.84 -4.77 8.82
CA GLY A 194 -7.82 -5.17 7.83
C GLY A 194 -8.91 -4.11 7.62
N ALA A 195 -9.42 -3.52 8.69
CA ALA A 195 -10.43 -2.46 8.62
C ALA A 195 -9.88 -1.19 7.95
N VAL A 196 -8.64 -0.80 8.28
CA VAL A 196 -7.94 0.32 7.62
C VAL A 196 -7.79 0.03 6.13
N TRP A 197 -7.29 -1.15 5.76
CA TRP A 197 -7.09 -1.54 4.37
C TRP A 197 -8.42 -1.58 3.59
N LEU A 198 -9.46 -2.17 4.17
CA LEU A 198 -10.79 -2.23 3.56
C LEU A 198 -11.38 -0.82 3.37
N ALA A 199 -11.23 0.06 4.35
CA ALA A 199 -11.72 1.44 4.25
C ALA A 199 -10.97 2.23 3.16
N VAL A 200 -9.64 2.14 3.13
CA VAL A 200 -8.81 2.80 2.11
C VAL A 200 -9.18 2.33 0.71
N THR A 201 -9.27 1.01 0.51
CA THR A 201 -9.64 0.43 -0.78
C THR A 201 -11.09 0.76 -1.17
N ALA A 202 -12.03 0.81 -0.22
CA ALA A 202 -13.41 1.22 -0.47
C ALA A 202 -13.51 2.70 -0.89
N VAL A 203 -12.75 3.59 -0.24
CA VAL A 203 -12.67 5.01 -0.60
C VAL A 203 -12.06 5.16 -1.99
N ALA A 204 -10.96 4.46 -2.27
CA ALA A 204 -10.33 4.46 -3.58
C ALA A 204 -11.29 3.98 -4.69
N PHE A 205 -12.03 2.90 -4.43
CA PHE A 205 -13.04 2.36 -5.33
C PHE A 205 -14.19 3.36 -5.58
N ARG A 206 -14.70 4.01 -4.53
CA ARG A 206 -15.77 5.02 -4.66
C ARG A 206 -15.34 6.26 -5.46
N HIS A 207 -14.08 6.65 -5.35
CA HIS A 207 -13.53 7.77 -6.11
C HIS A 207 -13.04 7.37 -7.49
N TRP A 208 -13.11 6.09 -7.87
CA TRP A 208 -12.83 5.63 -9.23
C TRP A 208 -13.86 6.23 -10.20
N PRO A 209 -13.47 7.07 -11.18
CA PRO A 209 -14.41 7.70 -12.09
C PRO A 209 -15.25 6.68 -12.87
N HIS A 210 -16.58 6.89 -12.94
CA HIS A 210 -17.39 6.11 -13.86
C HIS A 210 -17.03 6.48 -15.30
N ASP A 211 -16.27 5.64 -16.00
CA ASP A 211 -16.18 5.73 -17.46
C ASP A 211 -17.58 5.58 -18.03
N ARG A 212 -18.17 6.71 -18.45
CA ARG A 212 -19.23 6.76 -19.46
C ARG A 212 -18.59 6.58 -20.84
N LEU A 213 -17.86 5.48 -21.03
CA LEU A 213 -17.16 5.18 -22.28
C LEU A 213 -18.09 4.63 -23.39
N LEU A 214 -19.41 4.61 -23.19
CA LEU A 214 -20.39 4.28 -24.23
C LEU A 214 -21.62 5.20 -24.15
N GLY A 215 -21.42 6.47 -24.47
CA GLY A 215 -22.51 7.42 -24.68
C GLY A 215 -22.06 8.45 -25.69
N HIS A 216 -22.10 8.11 -26.98
CA HIS A 216 -22.07 9.10 -28.04
C HIS A 216 -23.13 10.18 -27.73
N PRO A 217 -22.78 11.47 -27.57
CA PRO A 217 -23.75 12.49 -27.90
C PRO A 217 -23.98 12.31 -29.40
N LEU A 218 -25.17 11.87 -29.81
CA LEU A 218 -25.59 12.01 -31.20
C LEU A 218 -25.31 13.46 -31.60
N PRO A 219 -24.61 13.71 -32.72
CA PRO A 219 -24.59 15.04 -33.29
C PRO A 219 -26.05 15.41 -33.55
N ARG A 220 -26.56 16.47 -32.90
CA ARG A 220 -27.78 17.12 -33.35
C ARG A 220 -27.47 17.79 -34.68
N GLY A 221 -27.45 16.98 -35.73
CA GLY A 221 -27.50 17.41 -37.12
C GLY A 221 -28.94 17.70 -37.48
N ALA A 222 -29.17 18.94 -37.89
CA ALA A 222 -30.09 19.35 -38.94
C ALA A 222 -31.17 18.34 -39.41
N GLN A 223 -32.38 18.49 -38.87
CA GLN A 223 -33.66 18.41 -39.58
C GLN A 223 -34.51 19.50 -38.88
N GLY A 224 -34.97 20.59 -39.51
CA GLY A 224 -35.73 20.66 -40.75
C GLY A 224 -37.21 20.83 -40.37
N GLY A 225 -37.81 21.99 -40.65
CA GLY A 225 -39.26 22.21 -40.64
C GLY A 225 -39.83 22.87 -39.37
N GLY A 226 -40.46 24.03 -39.53
CA GLY A 226 -40.97 24.85 -38.43
C GLY A 226 -42.29 24.37 -37.82
N MET A 227 -42.58 24.87 -36.62
CA MET A 227 -43.93 25.20 -36.16
C MET A 227 -43.88 26.04 -34.87
N GLU A 228 -44.61 27.15 -34.93
CA GLU A 228 -45.21 27.97 -33.87
C GLU A 228 -44.46 28.36 -32.58
N ARG A 229 -44.21 29.66 -32.49
CA ARG A 229 -43.95 30.41 -31.26
C ARG A 229 -45.18 30.36 -30.35
N SER A 230 -45.10 29.64 -29.24
CA SER A 230 -46.01 29.86 -28.11
C SER A 230 -45.50 31.02 -27.24
N ARG A 231 -46.32 32.06 -27.11
CA ARG A 231 -46.07 33.27 -26.32
C ARG A 231 -46.09 32.92 -24.82
N VAL A 232 -45.01 33.23 -24.11
CA VAL A 232 -45.01 33.30 -22.64
C VAL A 232 -45.37 34.73 -22.22
N PRO A 233 -46.36 34.96 -21.33
CA PRO A 233 -46.74 36.29 -20.89
C PRO A 233 -45.61 36.97 -20.11
N SER A 234 -45.28 38.19 -20.51
CA SER A 234 -44.28 39.08 -19.90
C SER A 234 -44.86 39.80 -18.70
N GLY A 235 -44.40 39.47 -17.48
CA GLY A 235 -44.88 40.13 -16.26
C GLY A 235 -44.11 39.83 -14.96
N LEU A 236 -42.84 39.40 -15.02
CA LEU A 236 -42.01 39.23 -13.82
C LEU A 236 -40.68 39.99 -13.98
N PRO A 237 -40.27 40.80 -12.99
CA PRO A 237 -38.99 41.51 -13.03
C PRO A 237 -37.85 40.51 -12.95
N VAL A 238 -37.13 40.34 -14.06
CA VAL A 238 -35.91 39.53 -14.13
C VAL A 238 -34.81 40.30 -13.41
N LEU A 239 -34.54 39.92 -12.16
CA LEU A 239 -33.31 40.29 -11.46
C LEU A 239 -32.09 39.85 -12.28
N GLY A 240 -31.08 40.73 -12.31
CA GLY A 240 -29.95 40.73 -13.23
C GLY A 240 -29.31 39.37 -13.51
N SER A 241 -29.14 39.12 -14.81
CA SER A 241 -28.03 38.38 -15.43
C SER A 241 -27.28 37.37 -14.55
N ALA A 242 -27.83 36.17 -14.41
CA ALA A 242 -27.06 34.95 -14.17
C ALA A 242 -26.18 34.55 -15.39
N ALA A 243 -25.73 35.51 -16.19
CA ALA A 243 -24.89 35.32 -17.38
C ALA A 243 -23.39 35.19 -17.04
N GLY A 244 -23.01 35.33 -15.77
CA GLY A 244 -21.62 35.24 -15.29
C GLY A 244 -21.28 33.99 -14.49
N LEU A 245 -22.27 33.19 -14.07
CA LEU A 245 -22.01 31.97 -13.29
C LEU A 245 -21.73 30.81 -14.22
N ARG A 246 -20.48 30.70 -14.67
CA ARG A 246 -19.98 29.45 -15.25
C ARG A 246 -20.07 28.38 -14.15
N PRO A 247 -20.81 27.26 -14.36
CA PRO A 247 -20.72 26.14 -13.43
C PRO A 247 -19.26 25.72 -13.35
N VAL A 248 -18.71 25.70 -12.14
CA VAL A 248 -17.39 25.12 -11.86
C VAL A 248 -17.38 23.74 -12.52
N PRO A 249 -16.42 23.41 -13.41
CA PRO A 249 -16.40 22.10 -14.00
C PRO A 249 -16.17 21.09 -12.87
N GLU A 250 -17.21 20.38 -12.43
CA GLU A 250 -17.10 19.17 -11.60
C GLU A 250 -16.47 18.00 -12.38
N ARG A 251 -15.66 18.29 -13.40
CA ARG A 251 -14.87 17.29 -14.12
C ARG A 251 -13.56 17.12 -13.38
N HIS A 252 -13.56 16.22 -12.40
CA HIS A 252 -12.33 15.52 -12.07
C HIS A 252 -11.94 14.75 -13.33
N HIS A 253 -10.97 15.27 -14.08
CA HIS A 253 -10.41 14.55 -15.22
C HIS A 253 -9.95 13.16 -14.74
N PRO A 254 -10.20 12.09 -15.51
CA PRO A 254 -9.75 10.76 -15.15
C PRO A 254 -8.27 10.81 -14.77
N VAL A 255 -7.95 10.28 -13.59
CA VAL A 255 -6.62 10.33 -12.95
C VAL A 255 -5.56 9.76 -13.89
N LEU A 256 -5.94 8.75 -14.65
CA LEU A 256 -5.23 8.19 -15.78
C LEU A 256 -6.22 8.08 -16.94
N PRO A 257 -5.97 8.72 -18.09
CA PRO A 257 -6.85 8.56 -19.24
C PRO A 257 -6.89 7.10 -19.75
N ARG A 258 -5.93 6.26 -19.35
CA ARG A 258 -5.84 4.83 -19.70
C ARG A 258 -5.24 4.00 -18.54
N PRO A 259 -6.04 3.58 -17.54
CA PRO A 259 -5.52 2.88 -16.35
C PRO A 259 -4.90 1.51 -16.67
N LEU A 260 -5.42 0.79 -17.66
CA LEU A 260 -4.84 -0.48 -18.10
C LEU A 260 -3.47 -0.30 -18.75
N VAL A 261 -3.28 0.81 -19.49
CA VAL A 261 -1.97 1.13 -20.09
C VAL A 261 -0.98 1.51 -19.00
N ALA A 262 -1.39 2.31 -18.01
CA ALA A 262 -0.53 2.63 -16.87
C ALA A 262 -0.17 1.40 -16.03
N ALA A 263 -1.11 0.48 -15.82
CA ALA A 263 -0.84 -0.78 -15.14
C ALA A 263 0.12 -1.66 -15.96
N ALA A 264 -0.03 -1.69 -17.29
CA ALA A 264 0.90 -2.39 -18.18
C ALA A 264 2.30 -1.74 -18.18
N GLU A 265 2.39 -0.41 -18.22
CA GLU A 265 3.65 0.33 -18.12
C GLU A 265 4.37 0.04 -16.79
N LEU A 266 3.65 0.06 -15.66
CA LEU A 266 4.21 -0.37 -14.37
C LEU A 266 4.65 -1.82 -14.41
N GLY A 267 3.83 -2.72 -14.96
CA GLY A 267 4.16 -4.14 -15.08
C GLY A 267 5.43 -4.39 -15.90
N VAL A 268 5.61 -3.65 -17.00
CA VAL A 268 6.83 -3.72 -17.82
C VAL A 268 8.04 -3.22 -17.05
N VAL A 269 7.95 -2.05 -16.40
CA VAL A 269 9.08 -1.53 -15.60
C VAL A 269 9.41 -2.50 -14.47
N TRP A 270 8.40 -3.04 -13.79
CA TRP A 270 8.58 -4.03 -12.73
C TRP A 270 9.33 -5.27 -13.23
N LEU A 271 8.91 -5.84 -14.36
CA LEU A 271 9.55 -7.02 -14.95
C LEU A 271 10.97 -6.73 -15.43
N LEU A 272 11.22 -5.57 -16.04
CA LEU A 272 12.55 -5.17 -16.49
C LEU A 272 13.48 -4.97 -15.29
N THR A 273 13.02 -4.26 -14.26
CA THR A 273 13.78 -4.07 -13.02
C THR A 273 14.08 -5.41 -12.36
N LEU A 274 13.09 -6.31 -12.26
CA LEU A 274 13.29 -7.65 -11.72
C LEU A 274 14.32 -8.45 -12.55
N GLY A 275 14.21 -8.43 -13.87
CA GLY A 275 15.13 -9.12 -14.76
C GLY A 275 16.57 -8.60 -14.63
N THR A 276 16.74 -7.28 -14.54
CA THR A 276 18.05 -6.67 -14.28
C THR A 276 18.60 -7.08 -12.92
N LEU A 277 17.80 -7.03 -11.87
CA LEU A 277 18.20 -7.44 -10.52
C LEU A 277 18.56 -8.92 -10.45
N TYR A 278 17.79 -9.78 -11.12
CA TYR A 278 18.07 -11.21 -11.20
C TYR A 278 19.42 -11.45 -11.89
N GLY A 279 19.67 -10.82 -13.04
CA GLY A 279 20.95 -10.91 -13.75
C GLY A 279 22.13 -10.41 -12.92
N LEU A 280 22.01 -9.25 -12.27
CA LEU A 280 23.04 -8.72 -11.36
C LEU A 280 23.26 -9.61 -10.15
N GLY A 281 22.18 -10.18 -9.61
CA GLY A 281 22.22 -11.10 -8.47
C GLY A 281 22.94 -12.40 -8.80
N LEU A 282 22.67 -12.99 -9.97
CA LEU A 282 23.42 -14.18 -10.44
C LEU A 282 24.89 -13.86 -10.65
N LEU A 283 25.22 -12.72 -11.28
CA LEU A 283 26.61 -12.29 -11.42
C LEU A 283 27.30 -12.11 -10.08
N ALA A 284 26.62 -11.53 -9.08
CA ALA A 284 27.16 -11.32 -7.74
C ALA A 284 27.29 -12.62 -6.93
N LYS A 285 26.42 -13.60 -7.18
CA LYS A 285 26.41 -14.93 -6.54
C LYS A 285 27.47 -15.87 -7.12
N ASP A 286 27.59 -15.90 -8.45
CA ASP A 286 28.47 -16.82 -9.18
C ASP A 286 29.88 -16.25 -9.37
N ALA A 287 30.11 -14.99 -8.96
CA ALA A 287 31.42 -14.35 -8.99
C ALA A 287 32.41 -15.13 -8.10
N GLY A 288 33.32 -15.87 -8.75
CA GLY A 288 34.29 -16.72 -8.07
C GLY A 288 35.20 -15.94 -7.10
N PRO A 289 35.85 -16.62 -6.14
CA PRO A 289 36.56 -15.98 -5.03
C PRO A 289 37.69 -15.00 -5.41
N GLY A 290 38.20 -15.04 -6.65
CA GLY A 290 39.23 -14.13 -7.15
C GLY A 290 38.74 -13.08 -8.15
N SER A 291 37.45 -13.03 -8.47
CA SER A 291 36.89 -12.03 -9.39
C SER A 291 36.85 -10.65 -8.72
N GLY A 292 37.25 -9.60 -9.45
CA GLY A 292 37.36 -8.23 -8.92
C GLY A 292 36.13 -7.71 -8.15
N PRO A 293 34.89 -7.92 -8.63
CA PRO A 293 33.69 -7.51 -7.91
C PRO A 293 33.48 -8.26 -6.58
N ALA A 294 33.71 -9.58 -6.54
CA ALA A 294 33.52 -10.38 -5.33
C ALA A 294 34.67 -10.23 -4.33
N SER A 295 35.89 -9.91 -4.79
CA SER A 295 36.99 -9.56 -3.89
C SER A 295 36.77 -8.19 -3.25
N TRP A 296 36.31 -7.20 -4.03
CA TRP A 296 35.94 -5.87 -3.51
C TRP A 296 34.80 -5.93 -2.49
N ASP A 297 33.73 -6.67 -2.79
CA ASP A 297 32.61 -6.85 -1.87
C ASP A 297 33.06 -7.39 -0.50
N ARG A 298 33.92 -8.41 -0.51
CA ARG A 298 34.42 -9.03 0.74
C ARG A 298 35.44 -8.16 1.44
N SER A 299 36.37 -7.53 0.72
CA SER A 299 37.41 -6.70 1.36
C SER A 299 36.77 -5.55 2.14
N VAL A 300 35.81 -4.84 1.54
CA VAL A 300 35.12 -3.72 2.19
C VAL A 300 34.42 -4.16 3.47
N VAL A 301 33.69 -5.28 3.44
CA VAL A 301 32.96 -5.75 4.63
C VAL A 301 33.91 -6.25 5.72
N HIS A 302 34.99 -6.94 5.34
CA HIS A 302 35.99 -7.42 6.30
C HIS A 302 36.75 -6.26 6.96
N ASP A 303 37.13 -5.25 6.19
CA ASP A 303 37.81 -4.05 6.69
C ASP A 303 36.91 -3.28 7.67
N LEU A 304 35.63 -3.12 7.34
CA LEU A 304 34.65 -2.48 8.22
C LEU A 304 34.39 -3.29 9.50
N ALA A 305 34.32 -4.62 9.39
CA ALA A 305 34.16 -5.49 10.56
C ALA A 305 35.40 -5.45 11.47
N GLY A 306 36.61 -5.35 10.90
CA GLY A 306 37.86 -5.19 11.64
C GLY A 306 38.03 -3.81 12.29
N ALA A 307 37.38 -2.77 11.74
CA ALA A 307 37.42 -1.41 12.26
C ALA A 307 36.32 -1.12 13.31
N ARG A 308 35.69 -2.15 13.90
CA ARG A 308 34.61 -1.96 14.87
C ARG A 308 35.11 -1.45 16.22
N GLU A 309 34.35 -0.50 16.78
CA GLU A 309 34.61 0.07 18.10
C GLU A 309 33.30 0.54 18.73
N ALA A 310 33.23 0.54 20.07
CA ALA A 310 32.00 0.76 20.83
C ALA A 310 31.23 2.04 20.44
N ARG A 311 31.94 3.15 20.17
CA ARG A 311 31.29 4.41 19.77
C ARG A 311 30.61 4.32 18.40
N LEU A 312 31.28 3.68 17.44
CA LEU A 312 30.73 3.52 16.09
C LEU A 312 29.62 2.46 16.08
N ASP A 313 29.71 1.45 16.94
CA ASP A 313 28.65 0.46 17.17
C ASP A 313 27.37 1.12 17.71
N ASP A 314 27.48 2.02 18.69
CA ASP A 314 26.34 2.78 19.22
C ASP A 314 25.69 3.67 18.14
N ILE A 315 26.51 4.37 17.35
CA ILE A 315 26.03 5.22 16.25
C ILE A 315 25.33 4.36 15.18
N ALA A 316 25.93 3.24 14.79
CA ALA A 316 25.35 2.31 13.82
C ALA A 316 24.01 1.76 14.32
N THR A 317 23.93 1.36 15.59
CA THR A 317 22.69 0.89 16.23
C THR A 317 21.60 1.97 16.24
N GLY A 318 21.97 3.23 16.48
CA GLY A 318 21.03 4.36 16.35
C GLY A 318 20.54 4.59 14.91
N LEU A 319 21.46 4.54 13.94
CA LEU A 319 21.14 4.73 12.52
C LEU A 319 20.29 3.60 11.93
N GLN A 320 20.38 2.38 12.46
CA GLN A 320 19.54 1.26 12.09
C GLN A 320 18.04 1.59 12.19
N ILE A 321 17.63 2.45 13.13
CA ILE A 321 16.22 2.85 13.29
C ILE A 321 15.69 3.55 12.03
N LEU A 322 16.51 4.37 11.35
CA LEU A 322 16.09 5.18 10.21
C LEU A 322 15.70 4.32 9.00
N GLY A 323 16.52 3.32 8.68
CA GLY A 323 16.29 2.40 7.58
C GLY A 323 15.44 1.19 7.96
N GLY A 324 15.28 0.94 9.26
CA GLY A 324 14.45 -0.12 9.80
C GLY A 324 12.96 0.14 9.59
N THR A 325 12.18 -0.93 9.66
CA THR A 325 10.73 -0.86 9.45
C THR A 325 10.04 0.21 10.28
N LEU A 326 10.39 0.32 11.56
CA LEU A 326 9.76 1.27 12.48
C LEU A 326 9.99 2.71 12.02
N GLY A 327 11.23 3.06 11.64
CA GLY A 327 11.56 4.38 11.10
C GLY A 327 10.83 4.66 9.80
N ILE A 328 10.84 3.73 8.85
CA ILE A 328 10.13 3.89 7.57
C ILE A 328 8.61 4.03 7.80
N THR A 329 8.01 3.20 8.64
CA THR A 329 6.56 3.22 8.92
C THR A 329 6.16 4.52 9.61
N ALA A 330 6.91 4.94 10.64
CA ALA A 330 6.68 6.22 11.32
C ALA A 330 6.80 7.39 10.36
N ALA A 331 7.83 7.38 9.50
CA ALA A 331 8.01 8.43 8.52
C ALA A 331 6.91 8.46 7.46
N VAL A 332 6.41 7.31 6.97
CA VAL A 332 5.24 7.26 6.08
C VAL A 332 3.98 7.79 6.77
N ALA A 333 3.78 7.44 8.05
CA ALA A 333 2.65 7.92 8.85
C ALA A 333 2.69 9.44 9.08
N VAL A 334 3.85 10.07 8.97
CA VAL A 334 4.00 11.54 9.05
C VAL A 334 3.92 12.18 7.66
N VAL A 335 4.73 11.70 6.71
CA VAL A 335 4.86 12.28 5.36
C VAL A 335 3.55 12.17 4.58
N GLY A 336 2.84 11.05 4.67
CA GLY A 336 1.57 10.84 3.96
C GLY A 336 0.51 11.89 4.31
N PRO A 337 0.10 12.00 5.59
CA PRO A 337 -0.86 13.02 6.04
C PRO A 337 -0.38 14.45 5.80
N LEU A 338 0.90 14.75 6.05
CA LEU A 338 1.46 16.08 5.79
C LEU A 338 1.40 16.43 4.30
N ALA A 339 1.71 15.48 3.42
CA ALA A 339 1.62 15.66 1.98
C ALA A 339 0.18 15.92 1.55
N VAL A 340 -0.81 15.23 2.11
CA VAL A 340 -2.24 15.53 1.86
C VAL A 340 -2.61 16.91 2.38
N ALA A 341 -2.19 17.28 3.59
CA ALA A 341 -2.50 18.56 4.21
C ALA A 341 -1.95 19.74 3.38
N VAL A 342 -0.70 19.62 2.92
CA VAL A 342 0.00 20.67 2.15
C VAL A 342 -0.50 20.73 0.70
N THR A 343 -0.63 19.57 0.03
CA THR A 343 -0.98 19.55 -1.40
C THR A 343 -2.50 19.53 -1.65
N ARG A 344 -3.31 19.32 -0.60
CA ARG A 344 -4.77 19.09 -0.66
C ARG A 344 -5.17 18.06 -1.70
N SER A 345 -4.34 17.04 -1.88
CA SER A 345 -4.48 16.00 -2.89
C SER A 345 -4.10 14.65 -2.31
N TRP A 346 -4.80 13.60 -2.73
CA TRP A 346 -4.49 12.21 -2.36
C TRP A 346 -3.37 11.61 -3.24
N ARG A 347 -2.96 12.29 -4.32
CA ARG A 347 -1.96 11.78 -5.27
C ARG A 347 -0.58 11.53 -4.67
N PRO A 348 -0.05 12.35 -3.73
CA PRO A 348 1.18 12.03 -3.00
C PRO A 348 1.11 10.72 -2.24
N VAL A 349 -0.06 10.41 -1.65
CA VAL A 349 -0.27 9.13 -0.94
C VAL A 349 -0.31 7.98 -1.92
N ALA A 350 -0.91 8.16 -3.09
CA ALA A 350 -0.88 7.16 -4.15
C ALA A 350 0.55 6.91 -4.67
N LEU A 351 1.36 7.96 -4.85
CA LEU A 351 2.77 7.85 -5.21
C LEU A 351 3.55 7.05 -4.15
N LEU A 352 3.44 7.44 -2.88
CA LEU A 352 4.10 6.75 -1.77
C LEU A 352 3.65 5.28 -1.67
N GLY A 353 2.35 5.01 -1.75
CA GLY A 353 1.80 3.66 -1.69
C GLY A 353 2.25 2.78 -2.85
N LEU A 354 2.18 3.27 -4.10
CA LEU A 354 2.64 2.53 -5.28
C LEU A 354 4.15 2.27 -5.23
N ALA A 355 4.94 3.27 -4.83
CA ALA A 355 6.38 3.14 -4.69
C ALA A 355 6.72 2.05 -3.66
N LEU A 356 6.16 2.12 -2.45
CA LEU A 356 6.46 1.17 -1.37
C LEU A 356 5.97 -0.24 -1.69
N VAL A 357 4.73 -0.43 -2.14
CA VAL A 357 4.18 -1.75 -2.45
C VAL A 357 4.99 -2.42 -3.57
N GLY A 358 5.26 -1.68 -4.65
CA GLY A 358 6.02 -2.23 -5.76
C GLY A 358 7.46 -2.57 -5.39
N GLN A 359 8.15 -1.71 -4.61
CA GLN A 359 9.49 -2.04 -4.13
C GLN A 359 9.52 -3.26 -3.23
N VAL A 360 8.56 -3.39 -2.31
CA VAL A 360 8.49 -4.55 -1.44
C VAL A 360 8.25 -5.83 -2.25
N THR A 361 7.37 -5.79 -3.26
CA THR A 361 7.18 -6.95 -4.14
C THR A 361 8.43 -7.28 -4.97
N LEU A 362 9.11 -6.28 -5.54
CA LEU A 362 10.38 -6.47 -6.27
C LEU A 362 11.44 -7.09 -5.35
N PHE A 363 11.58 -6.56 -4.14
CA PHE A 363 12.51 -7.03 -3.13
C PHE A 363 12.24 -8.49 -2.76
N LEU A 364 11.02 -8.83 -2.36
CA LEU A 364 10.67 -10.19 -1.94
C LEU A 364 10.88 -11.22 -3.05
N VAL A 365 10.50 -10.87 -4.30
CA VAL A 365 10.69 -11.76 -5.44
C VAL A 365 12.17 -11.90 -5.78
N THR A 366 12.95 -10.81 -5.75
CA THR A 366 14.39 -10.88 -6.05
C THR A 366 15.14 -11.68 -5.00
N VAL A 367 14.84 -11.48 -3.72
CA VAL A 367 15.42 -12.26 -2.61
C VAL A 367 15.14 -13.76 -2.78
N ALA A 368 13.91 -14.11 -3.15
CA ALA A 368 13.52 -15.50 -3.38
C ALA A 368 14.21 -16.14 -4.60
N LEU A 369 14.45 -15.36 -5.67
CA LEU A 369 15.06 -15.86 -6.90
C LEU A 369 16.59 -15.94 -6.83
N VAL A 370 17.25 -14.94 -6.26
CA VAL A 370 18.72 -14.85 -6.22
C VAL A 370 19.26 -15.70 -5.07
N ALA A 371 18.62 -15.65 -3.90
CA ALA A 371 19.03 -16.38 -2.69
C ALA A 371 20.55 -16.30 -2.45
N ARG A 372 21.07 -15.06 -2.41
CA ARG A 372 22.48 -14.77 -2.11
C ARG A 372 22.75 -14.84 -0.62
N ASP A 373 23.83 -15.49 -0.23
CA ASP A 373 24.28 -15.56 1.16
C ASP A 373 24.74 -14.20 1.69
N ARG A 374 24.66 -14.04 3.01
CA ARG A 374 25.13 -12.82 3.69
C ARG A 374 26.66 -12.83 3.86
N PRO A 375 27.27 -11.66 4.11
CA PRO A 375 28.70 -11.60 4.44
C PRO A 375 29.09 -12.50 5.60
N ASP A 376 30.13 -13.31 5.40
CA ASP A 376 30.69 -14.19 6.43
C ASP A 376 31.61 -13.42 7.40
N VAL A 377 31.01 -12.47 8.11
CA VAL A 377 31.65 -11.72 9.20
C VAL A 377 30.70 -11.71 10.40
N PRO A 378 31.20 -11.55 11.63
CA PRO A 378 30.33 -11.34 12.78
C PRO A 378 29.37 -10.19 12.49
N HIS A 379 28.06 -10.39 12.68
CA HIS A 379 27.07 -9.34 12.46
C HIS A 379 26.90 -8.50 13.73
N LEU A 380 26.79 -7.18 13.58
CA LEU A 380 26.56 -6.28 14.73
C LEU A 380 25.18 -6.48 15.36
N SER A 381 24.20 -6.93 14.58
CA SER A 381 22.86 -7.29 15.04
C SER A 381 22.64 -8.80 14.90
N SER A 382 22.22 -9.45 15.98
CA SER A 382 21.87 -10.89 16.03
C SER A 382 20.57 -11.22 15.29
N ASP A 383 19.71 -10.22 15.09
CA ASP A 383 18.33 -10.39 14.61
C ASP A 383 18.18 -10.10 13.11
N LEU A 384 19.17 -10.48 12.30
CA LEU A 384 19.01 -10.38 10.85
C LEU A 384 17.97 -11.42 10.40
N PRO A 385 16.90 -11.02 9.67
CA PRO A 385 15.95 -11.97 9.14
C PRO A 385 16.67 -13.03 8.31
N PRO A 386 16.21 -14.31 8.30
CA PRO A 386 16.79 -15.41 7.54
C PRO A 386 16.49 -15.29 6.04
N THR A 387 16.54 -14.07 5.52
CA THR A 387 16.38 -13.69 4.12
C THR A 387 17.74 -13.49 3.49
N ALA A 388 17.82 -13.67 2.17
CA ALA A 388 19.02 -13.41 1.38
C ALA A 388 19.53 -11.96 1.53
N SER A 389 20.81 -11.76 1.20
CA SER A 389 21.48 -10.46 1.27
C SER A 389 21.12 -9.52 0.10
N PHE A 390 20.79 -10.06 -1.06
CA PHE A 390 20.63 -9.27 -2.30
C PHE A 390 19.16 -9.04 -2.68
N PRO A 391 18.73 -7.79 -2.96
CA PRO A 391 19.36 -6.51 -2.65
C PRO A 391 19.05 -6.07 -1.20
N SER A 392 19.62 -4.95 -0.73
CA SER A 392 19.33 -4.45 0.62
C SER A 392 17.94 -3.83 0.75
N GLY A 393 17.06 -4.47 1.54
CA GLY A 393 15.71 -3.97 1.79
C GLY A 393 15.65 -2.63 2.54
N HIS A 394 16.54 -2.42 3.52
CA HIS A 394 16.58 -1.18 4.32
C HIS A 394 16.98 0.03 3.46
N VAL A 395 18.02 -0.13 2.63
CA VAL A 395 18.47 0.90 1.69
C VAL A 395 17.38 1.18 0.66
N THR A 396 16.76 0.14 0.11
CA THR A 396 15.68 0.25 -0.88
C THR A 396 14.49 1.05 -0.33
N ALA A 397 13.98 0.70 0.86
CA ALA A 397 12.85 1.39 1.47
C ALA A 397 13.17 2.86 1.81
N THR A 398 14.39 3.12 2.29
CA THR A 398 14.87 4.48 2.58
C THR A 398 14.93 5.32 1.30
N LEU A 399 15.45 4.76 0.21
CA LEU A 399 15.47 5.40 -1.11
C LEU A 399 14.06 5.75 -1.60
N ALA A 400 13.09 4.82 -1.50
CA ALA A 400 11.70 5.10 -1.87
C ALA A 400 11.16 6.31 -1.11
N LEU A 401 11.23 6.23 0.21
CA LEU A 401 10.60 7.20 1.08
C LEU A 401 11.20 8.58 0.89
N THR A 402 12.53 8.67 0.89
CA THR A 402 13.24 9.94 0.75
C THR A 402 13.08 10.54 -0.64
N ALA A 403 13.13 9.72 -1.70
CA ALA A 403 12.88 10.17 -3.08
C ALA A 403 11.43 10.64 -3.28
N CYS A 404 10.44 9.87 -2.81
CA CYS A 404 9.04 10.29 -2.84
C CYS A 404 8.81 11.57 -2.04
N THR A 405 9.45 11.71 -0.88
CA THR A 405 9.37 12.94 -0.07
C THR A 405 9.94 14.14 -0.81
N ALA A 406 11.14 14.01 -1.41
CA ALA A 406 11.74 15.06 -2.23
C ALA A 406 10.83 15.43 -3.41
N ILE A 407 10.28 14.45 -4.13
CA ILE A 407 9.31 14.68 -5.21
C ILE A 407 8.10 15.47 -4.69
N ILE A 408 7.55 15.12 -3.53
CA ILE A 408 6.42 15.82 -2.92
C ILE A 408 6.79 17.27 -2.59
N VAL A 409 7.97 17.51 -1.98
CA VAL A 409 8.46 18.86 -1.67
C VAL A 409 8.61 19.70 -2.94
N PHE A 410 9.21 19.15 -4.00
CA PHE A 410 9.36 19.85 -5.29
C PHE A 410 8.02 20.26 -5.88
N ARG A 411 6.96 19.47 -5.63
CA ARG A 411 5.60 19.77 -6.10
C ARG A 411 4.87 20.76 -5.19
N ALA A 412 5.10 20.68 -3.88
CA ALA A 412 4.42 21.51 -2.89
C ALA A 412 4.97 22.94 -2.82
N THR A 413 6.26 23.15 -3.12
CA THR A 413 6.90 24.46 -3.01
C THR A 413 7.81 24.79 -4.19
N ARG A 414 7.91 26.08 -4.51
CA ARG A 414 8.90 26.63 -5.46
C ARG A 414 10.15 27.18 -4.77
N HIS A 415 10.18 27.21 -3.44
CA HIS A 415 11.31 27.74 -2.68
C HIS A 415 12.55 26.85 -2.87
N THR A 416 13.60 27.41 -3.47
CA THR A 416 14.83 26.68 -3.80
C THR A 416 15.50 26.08 -2.57
N GLY A 417 15.47 26.78 -1.43
CA GLY A 417 16.03 26.27 -0.17
C GLY A 417 15.37 24.96 0.28
N TRP A 418 14.03 24.89 0.27
CA TRP A 418 13.32 23.67 0.71
C TRP A 418 13.55 22.49 -0.23
N ARG A 419 13.67 22.76 -1.54
CA ARG A 419 14.02 21.76 -2.54
C ARG A 419 15.42 21.22 -2.33
N ALA A 420 16.40 22.11 -2.17
CA ALA A 420 17.80 21.73 -1.89
C ALA A 420 17.90 20.93 -0.59
N THR A 421 17.30 21.40 0.50
CA THR A 421 17.28 20.70 1.78
C THR A 421 16.67 19.30 1.64
N SER A 422 15.56 19.14 0.91
CA SER A 422 14.95 17.81 0.73
C SER A 422 15.85 16.81 0.00
N VAL A 423 16.63 17.26 -0.99
CA VAL A 423 17.57 16.40 -1.73
C VAL A 423 18.79 16.08 -0.86
N VAL A 424 19.32 17.07 -0.15
CA VAL A 424 20.46 16.86 0.76
C VAL A 424 20.09 15.88 1.86
N LEU A 425 18.93 16.06 2.51
CA LEU A 425 18.44 15.13 3.53
C LEU A 425 18.22 13.72 2.96
N ALA A 426 17.64 13.60 1.75
CA ALA A 426 17.47 12.31 1.10
C ALA A 426 18.81 11.59 0.87
N ALA A 427 19.82 12.31 0.39
CA ALA A 427 21.15 11.77 0.16
C ALA A 427 21.82 11.37 1.48
N VAL A 428 21.80 12.25 2.49
CA VAL A 428 22.42 12.00 3.80
C VAL A 428 21.79 10.80 4.50
N ILE A 429 20.46 10.76 4.61
CA ILE A 429 19.76 9.66 5.30
C ILE A 429 20.01 8.33 4.58
N THR A 430 19.91 8.31 3.25
CA THR A 430 20.15 7.08 2.47
C THR A 430 21.58 6.60 2.61
N THR A 431 22.55 7.52 2.57
CA THR A 431 23.97 7.18 2.70
C THR A 431 24.28 6.68 4.10
N ALA A 432 23.71 7.30 5.14
CA ALA A 432 23.86 6.84 6.52
C ALA A 432 23.34 5.41 6.71
N VAL A 433 22.14 5.11 6.20
CA VAL A 433 21.57 3.74 6.24
C VAL A 433 22.42 2.76 5.43
N ALA A 434 22.90 3.15 4.25
CA ALA A 434 23.76 2.30 3.43
C ALA A 434 25.08 1.95 4.14
N LEU A 435 25.78 2.96 4.67
CA LEU A 435 27.03 2.78 5.42
C LEU A 435 26.81 1.91 6.65
N GLU A 436 25.72 2.14 7.38
CA GLU A 436 25.37 1.35 8.55
C GLU A 436 25.12 -0.12 8.17
N ARG A 437 24.42 -0.42 7.07
CA ARG A 437 24.21 -1.82 6.60
C ARG A 437 25.52 -2.53 6.24
N LEU A 438 26.50 -1.81 5.68
CA LEU A 438 27.83 -2.35 5.40
C LEU A 438 28.63 -2.57 6.68
N TYR A 439 28.63 -1.59 7.59
CA TYR A 439 29.32 -1.64 8.87
C TYR A 439 28.80 -2.76 9.79
N ALA A 440 27.48 -2.94 9.83
CA ALA A 440 26.82 -4.03 10.54
C ALA A 440 27.16 -5.42 9.97
N GLY A 441 27.82 -5.48 8.80
CA GLY A 441 28.12 -6.71 8.08
C GLY A 441 26.88 -7.38 7.48
N ALA A 442 25.76 -6.67 7.37
CA ALA A 442 24.48 -7.26 6.97
C ALA A 442 24.37 -7.49 5.45
N HIS A 443 25.13 -6.72 4.67
CA HIS A 443 25.07 -6.64 3.21
C HIS A 443 26.44 -6.35 2.60
N TYR A 444 26.64 -6.78 1.36
CA TYR A 444 27.78 -6.41 0.54
C TYR A 444 27.56 -5.05 -0.16
N PRO A 445 28.63 -4.33 -0.55
CA PRO A 445 28.54 -3.11 -1.36
C PRO A 445 27.68 -3.27 -2.62
N SER A 446 27.78 -4.39 -3.33
CA SER A 446 26.93 -4.67 -4.49
C SER A 446 25.44 -4.81 -4.15
N ASP A 447 25.05 -5.30 -2.97
CA ASP A 447 23.65 -5.37 -2.53
C ASP A 447 23.06 -3.95 -2.34
N VAL A 448 23.89 -3.03 -1.84
CA VAL A 448 23.55 -1.62 -1.65
C VAL A 448 23.41 -0.93 -3.02
N LEU A 449 24.34 -1.17 -3.95
CA LEU A 449 24.27 -0.63 -5.31
C LEU A 449 23.04 -1.16 -6.07
N ALA A 450 22.72 -2.45 -5.92
CA ALA A 450 21.51 -3.04 -6.50
C ALA A 450 20.23 -2.41 -5.95
N SER A 451 20.24 -1.89 -4.72
CA SER A 451 19.11 -1.17 -4.14
C SER A 451 18.78 0.13 -4.91
N LEU A 452 19.78 0.78 -5.51
CA LEU A 452 19.58 1.93 -6.40
C LEU A 452 18.89 1.52 -7.71
N VAL A 453 19.29 0.37 -8.26
CA VAL A 453 18.69 -0.23 -9.47
C VAL A 453 17.25 -0.65 -9.23
N LEU A 454 16.92 -1.13 -8.03
CA LEU A 454 15.54 -1.44 -7.65
C LEU A 454 14.73 -0.14 -7.47
N ALA A 455 15.20 0.76 -6.62
CA ALA A 455 14.42 1.90 -6.18
C ALA A 455 14.24 2.97 -7.27
N GLY A 456 15.28 3.25 -8.06
CA GLY A 456 15.30 4.36 -9.02
C GLY A 456 14.26 4.23 -10.14
N PRO A 457 14.38 3.23 -11.04
CA PRO A 457 13.46 3.01 -12.15
C PRO A 457 12.00 2.87 -11.70
N TRP A 458 11.76 2.13 -10.61
CA TRP A 458 10.42 1.93 -10.07
C TRP A 458 9.79 3.23 -9.56
N THR A 459 10.53 4.00 -8.76
CA THR A 459 10.04 5.29 -8.23
C THR A 459 9.81 6.29 -9.36
N ALA A 460 10.68 6.30 -10.38
CA ALA A 460 10.51 7.14 -11.57
C ALA A 460 9.24 6.77 -12.35
N ALA A 461 8.95 5.47 -12.53
CA ALA A 461 7.73 5.01 -13.17
C ALA A 461 6.47 5.37 -12.36
N CYS A 462 6.51 5.19 -11.04
CA CYS A 462 5.43 5.61 -10.15
C CYS A 462 5.18 7.12 -10.25
N TRP A 463 6.24 7.93 -10.28
CA TRP A 463 6.13 9.38 -10.48
C TRP A 463 5.57 9.74 -11.84
N TRP A 464 6.03 9.08 -12.91
CA TRP A 464 5.57 9.32 -14.28
C TRP A 464 4.06 9.10 -14.42
N ILE A 465 3.54 8.07 -13.76
CA ILE A 465 2.13 7.69 -13.85
C ILE A 465 1.27 8.54 -12.92
N THR A 466 1.80 8.96 -11.77
CA THR A 466 1.07 9.82 -10.83
C THR A 466 1.18 11.31 -11.15
N ARG A 467 1.93 11.71 -12.20
CA ARG A 467 2.04 13.11 -12.61
C ARG A 467 0.68 13.65 -13.12
N PRO A 468 0.29 14.89 -12.76
CA PRO A 468 -0.81 15.57 -13.40
C PRO A 468 -0.51 15.74 -14.89
N VAL A 469 -1.44 15.35 -15.74
CA VAL A 469 -1.51 15.87 -17.12
C VAL A 469 -1.59 17.40 -17.01
N PRO A 470 -0.64 18.17 -17.59
CA PRO A 470 -0.71 19.62 -17.57
C PRO A 470 -2.00 20.08 -18.26
N GLN A 471 -2.92 20.70 -17.51
CA GLN A 471 -4.15 21.27 -18.05
C GLN A 471 -3.94 22.61 -18.81
N ALA A 472 -2.71 23.02 -19.11
CA ALA A 472 -2.42 24.44 -19.35
C ALA A 472 -1.67 24.75 -20.67
N ARG A 473 -2.06 24.16 -21.80
CA ARG A 473 -1.72 24.71 -23.14
C ARG A 473 -2.83 24.56 -24.19
N ALA A 474 -3.66 23.53 -24.12
CA ALA A 474 -4.74 23.32 -25.10
C ALA A 474 -5.93 24.28 -24.95
N ALA A 475 -6.23 24.74 -23.72
CA ALA A 475 -7.34 25.65 -23.48
C ALA A 475 -6.96 27.12 -23.78
N GLU A 476 -5.72 27.52 -23.52
CA GLU A 476 -5.25 28.90 -23.66
C GLU A 476 -4.95 29.29 -25.13
N GLN A 477 -4.54 28.32 -25.96
CA GLN A 477 -4.39 28.51 -27.41
C GLN A 477 -5.73 28.47 -28.16
N ALA A 478 -6.76 27.83 -27.60
CA ALA A 478 -8.10 27.80 -28.19
C ALA A 478 -8.91 29.07 -27.86
N THR A 479 -8.56 29.82 -26.81
CA THR A 479 -9.28 31.03 -26.38
C THR A 479 -8.66 32.34 -26.84
N THR A 480 -7.42 32.35 -27.35
CA THR A 480 -6.71 33.58 -27.73
C THR A 480 -6.83 33.99 -29.20
N ASN A 481 -7.70 33.35 -30.00
CA ASN A 481 -8.02 33.88 -31.33
C ASN A 481 -9.51 33.76 -31.74
N PRO A 482 -10.38 34.67 -31.26
CA PRO A 482 -11.68 34.89 -31.86
C PRO A 482 -11.89 36.37 -32.26
N ALA A 483 -11.07 36.93 -33.18
CA ALA A 483 -11.38 38.24 -33.78
C ALA A 483 -10.56 38.56 -35.05
N GLY A 484 -10.74 37.79 -36.12
CA GLY A 484 -10.46 38.26 -37.48
C GLY A 484 -11.75 38.79 -38.10
N GLN A 485 -12.20 39.98 -37.69
CA GLN A 485 -13.37 40.65 -38.25
C GLN A 485 -13.17 40.91 -39.76
N ARG A 486 -14.06 40.32 -40.57
CA ARG A 486 -14.33 40.76 -41.94
C ARG A 486 -14.81 42.21 -41.87
N ARG A 487 -14.00 43.12 -42.41
CA ARG A 487 -14.46 44.44 -42.86
C ARG A 487 -15.01 44.24 -44.28
N THR A 488 -16.33 44.23 -44.41
CA THR A 488 -17.02 44.59 -45.64
C THR A 488 -18.26 45.36 -45.24
N ASP A 489 -18.26 46.66 -45.50
CA ASP A 489 -19.50 47.43 -45.65
C ASP A 489 -19.44 48.10 -47.04
N PRO A 490 -20.52 48.05 -47.84
CA PRO A 490 -20.55 48.57 -49.19
C PRO A 490 -20.94 50.06 -49.21
N ARG A 491 -20.60 50.71 -50.33
CA ARG A 491 -21.03 52.08 -50.65
C ARG A 491 -22.55 52.25 -50.54
N GLN A 492 -23.00 53.27 -49.82
CA GLN A 492 -24.00 54.25 -50.25
C GLN A 492 -23.93 55.49 -49.36
#